data_AF-A0A519LCM1-F1
#
_entry.id   AF-A0A519LCM1-F1
#
_cell.length_a   1.000
_cell.length_b   1.000
_cell.length_c   1.000
_cell.angle_alpha   90.00
_cell.angle_beta   90.00
_cell.angle_gamma   90.00
#
_symmetry.space_group_name_H-M   'P 1'
#
loop_
_entity.id
_entity.type
_entity.pdbx_description
1 polymer ?
#
loop_
_entity_poly.entity_id
_entity_poly.type
_entity_poly.pdbx_seq_one_letter_code
_entity_poly.pdbx_strand_id
1 'polypeptide(L)'
;MTDSFKSQGLEATPQRVAEAAAALESLREPAERAASAIEDAFGRAAEGLARSLGRAAADGEISLAELARAVLAVVNSAGGGGASGLSGAVASAVGGLFSGSRADGGPVAGGGAYLVGERGPEVFRPAGAGSIEATTGGSVTINISLDGGAPALLRSEAQIAQMLARAVALGARRL
;
A
#
# COMPACT_ATOMS: atom_id res chain seq x y z
N MET A 1 -68.32 18.06 20.85
CA MET A 1 -67.56 19.32 20.85
C MET A 1 -66.30 19.05 21.66
N THR A 2 -65.19 18.62 21.04
CA THR A 2 -64.13 19.47 20.43
C THR A 2 -63.52 20.38 21.50
N ASP A 3 -62.23 20.38 21.85
CA ASP A 3 -61.00 20.17 21.10
C ASP A 3 -59.88 19.78 22.08
N SER A 4 -59.23 18.63 21.88
CA SER A 4 -57.94 18.34 22.51
C SER A 4 -57.09 17.49 21.57
N PHE A 5 -56.76 18.07 20.42
CA PHE A 5 -55.77 17.51 19.51
C PHE A 5 -54.87 18.65 19.01
N LYS A 6 -53.58 18.56 19.36
CA LYS A 6 -52.42 19.10 18.62
C LYS A 6 -52.15 20.62 18.66
N SER A 7 -51.78 21.16 19.83
CA SER A 7 -50.99 22.42 19.89
C SER A 7 -49.49 22.22 20.15
N GLN A 8 -49.04 21.04 20.60
CA GLN A 8 -47.61 20.78 20.92
C GLN A 8 -46.66 20.72 19.71
N GLY A 9 -47.17 20.76 18.47
CA GLY A 9 -46.36 20.61 17.26
C GLY A 9 -45.78 21.91 16.69
N LEU A 10 -46.37 23.07 17.01
CA LEU A 10 -46.06 24.35 16.35
C LEU A 10 -45.23 25.31 17.22
N GLU A 11 -45.25 25.15 18.56
CA GLU A 11 -44.37 25.90 19.49
C GLU A 11 -43.00 25.21 19.69
N ALA A 12 -42.90 23.92 19.37
CA ALA A 12 -41.67 23.14 19.52
C ALA A 12 -40.67 23.34 18.36
N THR A 13 -41.11 23.86 17.21
CA THR A 13 -40.25 24.14 16.05
C THR A 13 -39.25 25.27 16.28
N PRO A 14 -39.61 26.45 16.81
CA PRO A 14 -38.63 27.51 17.06
C PRO A 14 -37.56 27.12 18.10
N GLN A 15 -37.94 26.36 19.14
CA GLN A 15 -36.99 25.85 20.14
C GLN A 15 -36.03 24.81 19.53
N ARG A 16 -36.53 23.86 18.74
CA ARG A 16 -35.68 22.88 18.04
C ARG A 16 -34.73 23.53 17.04
N VAL A 17 -35.16 24.61 16.37
CA VAL A 17 -34.30 25.39 15.47
C VAL A 17 -33.21 26.13 16.24
N ALA A 18 -33.53 26.71 17.40
CA ALA A 18 -32.54 27.35 18.27
C ALA A 18 -31.54 26.35 18.85
N GLU A 19 -31.99 25.17 19.28
CA GLU A 19 -31.12 24.09 19.76
C GLU A 19 -30.24 23.53 18.64
N ALA A 20 -30.78 23.36 17.43
CA ALA A 20 -30.00 22.93 16.27
C ALA A 20 -28.94 23.97 15.87
N ALA A 21 -29.27 25.27 15.94
CA ALA A 21 -28.32 26.35 15.68
C ALA A 21 -27.18 26.37 16.72
N ALA A 22 -27.50 26.20 18.01
CA ALA A 22 -26.50 26.11 19.06
C ALA A 22 -25.60 24.86 18.92
N ALA A 23 -26.18 23.72 18.52
CA ALA A 23 -25.44 22.50 18.23
C ALA A 23 -24.47 22.70 17.04
N LEU A 24 -24.91 23.37 15.97
CA LEU A 24 -24.06 23.69 14.82
C LEU A 24 -22.91 24.65 15.19
N GLU A 25 -23.17 25.67 16.00
CA GLU A 25 -22.12 26.60 16.45
C GLU A 25 -21.06 25.88 17.29
N SER A 26 -21.47 24.93 18.15
CA SER A 26 -20.53 24.12 18.94
C SER A 26 -19.65 23.18 18.10
N LEU A 27 -20.09 22.82 16.89
CA LEU A 27 -19.32 21.98 15.97
C LEU A 27 -18.34 22.78 15.11
N ARG A 28 -18.51 24.10 15.03
CA ARG A 28 -17.72 24.98 14.19
C ARG A 28 -16.24 25.00 14.57
N GLU A 29 -15.95 25.20 15.84
CA GLU A 29 -14.56 25.31 16.32
C GLU A 29 -13.77 23.98 16.19
N PRO A 30 -14.34 22.79 16.51
CA PRO A 30 -13.73 21.51 16.15
C PRO A 30 -13.52 21.31 14.65
N ALA A 31 -14.47 21.76 13.81
CA ALA A 31 -14.37 21.65 12.36
C ALA A 31 -13.25 22.53 11.79
N GLU A 32 -13.11 23.76 12.29
CA GLU A 32 -12.02 24.68 11.93
C GLU A 32 -10.65 24.12 12.34
N ARG A 33 -10.55 23.54 13.55
CA ARG A 33 -9.32 22.85 14.00
C ARG A 33 -8.99 21.63 13.13
N ALA A 34 -9.99 20.85 12.74
CA ALA A 34 -9.79 19.71 11.85
C ALA A 34 -9.36 20.17 10.44
N ALA A 35 -9.98 21.22 9.90
CA ALA A 35 -9.61 21.80 8.61
C ALA A 35 -8.17 22.31 8.61
N SER A 36 -7.75 23.04 9.64
CA SER A 36 -6.38 23.53 9.78
C SER A 36 -5.37 22.38 9.90
N ALA A 37 -5.69 21.33 10.66
CA ALA A 37 -4.81 20.15 10.77
C ALA A 37 -4.65 19.42 9.42
N ILE A 38 -5.73 19.36 8.62
CA ILE A 38 -5.70 18.80 7.27
C ILE A 38 -4.85 19.67 6.34
N GLU A 39 -5.04 20.97 6.35
CA GLU A 39 -4.30 21.93 5.53
C GLU A 39 -2.79 21.88 5.84
N ASP A 40 -2.42 21.83 7.12
CA ASP A 40 -1.03 21.64 7.56
C ASP A 40 -0.43 20.31 7.06
N ALA A 41 -1.19 19.22 7.14
CA ALA A 41 -0.74 17.91 6.67
C ALA A 41 -0.52 17.91 5.15
N PHE A 42 -1.45 18.51 4.39
CA PHE A 42 -1.32 18.67 2.94
C PHE A 42 -0.14 19.57 2.57
N GLY A 43 0.08 20.68 3.28
CA GLY A 43 1.22 21.57 3.04
C GLY A 43 2.55 20.83 3.21
N ARG A 44 2.72 20.06 4.29
CA ARG A 44 3.94 19.26 4.52
C ARG A 44 4.12 18.18 3.45
N ALA A 45 3.05 17.52 3.03
CA ALA A 45 3.10 16.52 1.98
C ALA A 45 3.50 17.11 0.63
N ALA A 46 2.90 18.25 0.25
CA ALA A 46 3.21 18.96 -0.99
C ALA A 46 4.66 19.44 -1.02
N GLU A 47 5.18 19.94 0.09
CA GLU A 47 6.57 20.38 0.19
C GLU A 47 7.56 19.20 0.09
N GLY A 48 7.22 18.05 0.68
CA GLY A 48 7.96 16.81 0.50
C GLY A 48 8.00 16.34 -0.95
N LEU A 49 6.85 16.39 -1.62
CA LEU A 49 6.72 16.05 -3.03
C LEU A 49 7.51 17.01 -3.93
N ALA A 50 7.43 18.32 -3.70
CA ALA A 50 8.17 19.32 -4.46
C ALA A 50 9.69 19.14 -4.32
N ARG A 51 10.19 18.82 -3.11
CA ARG A 51 11.60 18.49 -2.90
C ARG A 51 12.02 17.22 -3.64
N SER A 52 11.20 16.18 -3.59
CA SER A 52 11.46 14.92 -4.30
C SER A 52 11.47 15.11 -5.82
N LEU A 53 10.50 15.85 -6.37
CA LEU A 53 10.45 16.18 -7.80
C LEU A 53 11.63 17.07 -8.22
N GLY A 54 12.02 18.05 -7.39
CA GLY A 54 13.19 18.89 -7.65
C GLY A 54 14.49 18.07 -7.66
N ARG A 55 14.63 17.11 -6.75
CA ARG A 55 15.76 16.16 -6.71
C ARG A 55 15.79 15.27 -7.96
N ALA A 56 14.65 14.67 -8.29
CA ALA A 56 14.50 13.81 -9.46
C ALA A 56 14.72 14.55 -10.79
N ALA A 57 14.31 15.81 -10.89
CA ALA A 57 14.55 16.64 -12.07
C ALA A 57 16.03 17.06 -12.19
N ALA A 58 16.73 17.27 -11.07
CA ALA A 58 18.16 17.59 -11.04
C ALA A 58 19.04 16.36 -11.32
N ASP A 59 18.66 15.20 -10.77
CA ASP A 59 19.44 13.96 -10.85
C ASP A 59 19.00 13.05 -12.03
N GLY A 60 17.89 13.36 -12.71
CA GLY A 60 17.43 12.70 -13.93
C GLY A 60 16.82 11.30 -13.76
N GLU A 61 16.88 10.73 -12.55
CA GLU A 61 16.37 9.39 -12.26
C GLU A 61 15.31 9.44 -11.14
N ILE A 62 14.05 9.21 -11.48
CA ILE A 62 13.07 8.79 -10.46
C ILE A 62 13.29 7.30 -10.23
N SER A 63 14.02 6.95 -9.16
CA SER A 63 14.18 5.54 -8.83
C SER A 63 12.87 4.98 -8.26
N LEU A 64 12.47 3.77 -8.70
CA LEU A 64 11.33 3.03 -8.13
C LEU A 64 11.46 2.85 -6.60
N ALA A 65 12.69 2.84 -6.09
CA ALA A 65 12.98 2.80 -4.66
C ALA A 65 12.57 4.08 -3.92
N GLU A 66 12.70 5.25 -4.55
CA GLU A 66 12.22 6.51 -3.99
C GLU A 66 10.69 6.61 -4.04
N LEU A 67 10.05 6.12 -5.11
CA LEU A 67 8.60 6.02 -5.18
C LEU A 67 8.07 5.10 -4.07
N ALA A 68 8.70 3.93 -3.89
CA ALA A 68 8.37 3.00 -2.82
C ALA A 68 8.57 3.62 -1.44
N ARG A 69 9.65 4.38 -1.22
CA ARG A 69 9.88 5.10 0.05
C ARG A 69 8.87 6.22 0.29
N ALA A 70 8.48 6.97 -0.74
CA ALA A 70 7.46 8.02 -0.63
C ALA A 70 6.10 7.42 -0.25
N VAL A 71 5.72 6.30 -0.88
CA VAL A 71 4.51 5.56 -0.54
C VAL A 71 4.58 5.01 0.89
N LEU A 72 5.70 4.40 1.27
CA LEU A 72 5.92 3.91 2.64
C LEU A 72 5.89 5.02 3.68
N ALA A 73 6.44 6.20 3.38
CA ALA A 73 6.40 7.37 4.25
C ALA A 73 4.96 7.88 4.44
N VAL A 74 4.17 7.92 3.36
CA VAL A 74 2.74 8.25 3.42
C VAL A 74 1.99 7.22 4.27
N VAL A 75 2.19 5.92 4.05
CA VAL A 75 1.58 4.83 4.83
C VAL A 75 1.97 4.89 6.30
N ASN A 76 3.24 5.15 6.62
CA ASN A 76 3.72 5.25 8.00
C ASN A 76 3.26 6.53 8.70
N SER A 77 3.16 7.65 7.96
CA SER A 77 2.55 8.89 8.47
C SER A 77 1.04 8.76 8.72
N ALA A 78 0.39 7.88 7.95
CA ALA A 78 -0.99 7.45 8.13
C ALA A 78 -1.14 6.48 9.33
N GLY A 79 -0.12 5.69 9.64
CA GLY A 79 -0.10 4.73 10.77
C GLY A 79 -0.18 5.38 12.16
N GLY A 80 0.01 6.69 12.27
CA GLY A 80 -0.19 7.47 13.48
C GLY A 80 -1.62 7.96 13.66
N GLY A 81 -2.55 7.05 13.98
CA GLY A 81 -3.78 7.42 14.72
C GLY A 81 -5.05 7.80 13.95
N GLY A 82 -5.16 7.64 12.62
CA GLY A 82 -6.43 7.96 11.94
C GLY A 82 -6.67 7.39 10.54
N ALA A 83 -5.72 6.67 9.95
CA ALA A 83 -5.73 6.41 8.50
C ALA A 83 -6.23 5.04 8.06
N SER A 84 -7.25 4.49 8.72
CA SER A 84 -7.93 3.30 8.18
C SER A 84 -8.59 3.61 6.81
N GLY A 85 -9.02 4.86 6.59
CA GLY A 85 -9.66 5.29 5.33
C GLY A 85 -8.71 5.58 4.17
N LEU A 86 -7.59 6.28 4.41
CA LEU A 86 -6.70 6.71 3.31
C LEU A 86 -5.74 5.60 2.86
N SER A 87 -5.27 4.76 3.79
CA SER A 87 -4.54 3.52 3.44
C SER A 87 -5.43 2.57 2.64
N GLY A 88 -6.70 2.46 3.04
CA GLY A 88 -7.72 1.73 2.27
C GLY A 88 -7.99 2.33 0.90
N ALA A 89 -8.03 3.67 0.76
CA ALA A 89 -8.24 4.34 -0.51
C ALA A 89 -7.04 4.19 -1.47
N VAL A 90 -5.80 4.27 -0.97
CA VAL A 90 -4.60 4.03 -1.77
C VAL A 90 -4.48 2.56 -2.16
N ALA A 91 -4.73 1.62 -1.22
CA ALA A 91 -4.80 0.20 -1.53
C ALA A 91 -5.94 -0.13 -2.52
N SER A 92 -7.06 0.58 -2.46
CA SER A 92 -8.18 0.43 -3.41
C SER A 92 -7.89 1.08 -4.76
N ALA A 93 -7.16 2.18 -4.81
CA ALA A 93 -6.76 2.82 -6.07
C ALA A 93 -5.68 2.00 -6.81
N VAL A 94 -4.70 1.48 -6.07
CA VAL A 94 -3.66 0.59 -6.62
C VAL A 94 -4.23 -0.80 -6.92
N GLY A 95 -5.08 -1.34 -6.03
CA GLY A 95 -5.79 -2.61 -6.22
C GLY A 95 -6.92 -2.54 -7.27
N GLY A 96 -7.41 -1.35 -7.61
CA GLY A 96 -8.36 -1.14 -8.71
C GLY A 96 -7.67 -1.12 -10.08
N LEU A 97 -6.38 -0.76 -10.12
CA LEU A 97 -5.60 -0.74 -11.36
C LEU A 97 -5.03 -2.13 -11.70
N PHE A 98 -4.83 -2.98 -10.70
CA PHE A 98 -4.37 -4.35 -10.87
C PHE A 98 -5.36 -5.33 -10.27
N SER A 99 -5.93 -6.21 -11.10
CA SER A 99 -6.89 -7.26 -10.71
C SER A 99 -6.29 -8.41 -9.87
N GLY A 100 -5.09 -8.20 -9.31
CA GLY A 100 -4.38 -9.11 -8.41
C GLY A 100 -3.00 -9.53 -8.92
N SER A 101 -2.20 -10.11 -8.01
CA SER A 101 -0.97 -10.80 -8.34
C SER A 101 -1.26 -12.22 -8.87
N ARG A 102 -0.46 -12.66 -9.84
CA ARG A 102 -0.53 -13.98 -10.49
C ARG A 102 0.87 -14.56 -10.66
N ALA A 103 1.77 -14.27 -9.70
CA ALA A 103 3.13 -14.79 -9.69
C ALA A 103 3.14 -16.33 -9.62
N ASP A 104 2.27 -16.92 -8.80
CA ASP A 104 2.09 -18.37 -8.68
C ASP A 104 1.07 -18.95 -9.69
N GLY A 105 0.66 -18.14 -10.68
CA GLY A 105 -0.37 -18.49 -11.64
C GLY A 105 -1.80 -18.23 -11.17
N GLY A 106 -2.75 -18.83 -11.88
CA GLY A 106 -4.19 -18.74 -11.63
C GLY A 106 -5.01 -18.12 -12.77
N PRO A 107 -6.35 -18.14 -12.66
CA PRO A 107 -7.24 -17.65 -13.70
C PRO A 107 -7.14 -16.13 -13.90
N VAL A 108 -7.29 -15.72 -15.16
CA VAL A 108 -7.27 -14.33 -15.63
C VAL A 108 -8.47 -14.06 -16.52
N ALA A 109 -8.99 -12.85 -16.44
CA ALA A 109 -10.06 -12.35 -17.29
C ALA A 109 -9.49 -11.36 -18.31
N GLY A 110 -10.09 -11.33 -19.50
CA GLY A 110 -9.73 -10.35 -20.53
C GLY A 110 -9.96 -8.93 -20.06
N GLY A 111 -9.04 -8.02 -20.43
CA GLY A 111 -9.10 -6.60 -20.05
C GLY A 111 -8.62 -6.27 -18.64
N GLY A 112 -8.30 -7.28 -17.81
CA GLY A 112 -7.64 -7.11 -16.52
C GLY A 112 -6.14 -6.84 -16.67
N ALA A 113 -5.53 -6.17 -15.67
CA ALA A 113 -4.10 -6.06 -15.54
C ALA A 113 -3.62 -6.85 -14.32
N TYR A 114 -2.73 -7.80 -14.53
CA TYR A 114 -2.26 -8.72 -13.50
C TYR A 114 -0.77 -8.52 -13.30
N LEU A 115 -0.33 -8.52 -12.04
CA LEU A 115 1.09 -8.51 -11.73
C LEU A 115 1.62 -9.95 -11.77
N VAL A 116 2.56 -10.25 -12.65
CA VAL A 116 3.17 -11.58 -12.86
C VAL A 116 4.68 -11.51 -12.70
N GLY A 117 5.34 -12.66 -12.57
CA GLY A 117 6.80 -12.77 -12.62
C GLY A 117 7.46 -13.12 -11.28
N GLU A 118 8.25 -14.20 -11.30
CA GLU A 118 9.15 -14.62 -10.23
C GLU A 118 10.50 -13.86 -10.26
N ARG A 119 10.80 -13.18 -11.38
CA ARG A 119 12.01 -12.37 -11.62
C ARG A 119 11.75 -10.86 -11.49
N GLY A 120 10.66 -10.47 -10.85
CA GLY A 120 10.24 -9.09 -10.71
C GLY A 120 8.82 -8.85 -11.21
N PRO A 121 8.21 -7.72 -10.81
CA PRO A 121 6.82 -7.41 -11.11
C PRO A 121 6.64 -6.99 -12.58
N GLU A 122 6.25 -7.94 -13.42
CA GLU A 122 5.81 -7.70 -14.80
C GLU A 122 4.29 -7.50 -14.85
N VAL A 123 3.80 -6.75 -15.82
CA VAL A 123 2.34 -6.52 -15.99
C VAL A 123 1.83 -7.33 -17.17
N PHE A 124 0.89 -8.23 -16.90
CA PHE A 124 0.20 -9.03 -17.90
C PHE A 124 -1.22 -8.53 -18.14
N ARG A 125 -1.57 -8.26 -19.40
CA ARG A 125 -2.90 -7.79 -19.83
C ARG A 125 -3.45 -8.70 -20.94
N PRO A 126 -4.19 -9.76 -20.60
CA PRO A 126 -4.72 -10.67 -21.59
C PRO A 126 -5.90 -10.04 -22.36
N ALA A 127 -5.98 -10.33 -23.67
CA ALA A 127 -7.10 -9.90 -24.52
C ALA A 127 -8.38 -10.73 -24.30
N GLY A 128 -8.26 -11.94 -23.74
CA GLY A 128 -9.36 -12.86 -23.46
C GLY A 128 -9.18 -13.58 -22.12
N ALA A 129 -10.19 -14.33 -21.69
CA ALA A 129 -10.09 -15.13 -20.47
C ALA A 129 -9.14 -16.33 -20.65
N GLY A 130 -8.45 -16.72 -19.58
CA GLY A 130 -7.50 -17.83 -19.58
C GLY A 130 -6.94 -18.11 -18.19
N SER A 131 -5.82 -18.82 -18.13
CA SER A 131 -5.07 -19.09 -16.90
C SER A 131 -3.58 -18.86 -17.12
N ILE A 132 -2.91 -18.38 -16.08
CA ILE A 132 -1.46 -18.38 -15.99
C ILE A 132 -1.06 -19.67 -15.29
N GLU A 133 -0.22 -20.48 -15.92
CA GLU A 133 0.37 -21.64 -15.28
C GLU A 133 1.77 -21.30 -14.81
N ALA A 134 2.01 -21.42 -13.51
CA ALA A 134 3.36 -21.39 -13.00
C ALA A 134 4.08 -22.65 -13.45
N THR A 135 5.13 -22.50 -14.26
CA THR A 135 6.07 -23.59 -14.47
C THR A 135 6.85 -23.69 -13.17
N THR A 136 6.64 -24.75 -12.38
CA THR A 136 7.47 -25.00 -11.20
C THR A 136 8.92 -25.02 -11.67
N GLY A 137 9.70 -24.02 -11.24
CA GLY A 137 11.08 -23.83 -11.70
C GLY A 137 11.86 -25.14 -11.66
N GLY A 138 12.60 -25.42 -12.74
CA GLY A 138 13.38 -26.65 -12.86
C GLY A 138 14.28 -26.88 -11.64
N SER A 139 14.45 -28.13 -11.22
CA SER A 139 15.31 -28.45 -10.09
C SER A 139 16.75 -28.01 -10.38
N VAL A 140 17.33 -27.23 -9.46
CA VAL A 140 18.75 -26.84 -9.53
C VAL A 140 19.55 -27.81 -8.66
N THR A 141 20.32 -28.69 -9.29
CA THR A 141 21.27 -29.55 -8.57
C THR A 141 22.59 -28.81 -8.37
N ILE A 142 22.97 -28.59 -7.11
CA ILE A 142 24.27 -28.00 -6.74
C ILE A 142 25.21 -29.10 -6.30
N ASN A 143 26.27 -29.34 -7.06
CA ASN A 143 27.34 -30.26 -6.67
C ASN A 143 28.35 -29.53 -5.79
N ILE A 144 28.53 -30.01 -4.56
CA ILE A 144 29.47 -29.44 -3.60
C ILE A 144 30.62 -30.41 -3.40
N SER A 145 31.82 -30.03 -3.82
CA SER A 145 33.05 -30.80 -3.60
C SER A 145 33.81 -30.20 -2.43
N LEU A 146 34.14 -31.03 -1.44
CA LEU A 146 34.85 -30.61 -0.23
C LEU A 146 36.09 -31.47 -0.05
N ASP A 147 37.20 -30.81 0.20
CA ASP A 147 38.45 -31.47 0.54
C ASP A 147 38.47 -31.78 2.04
N GLY A 148 38.63 -33.05 2.43
CA GLY A 148 38.66 -33.48 3.84
C GLY A 148 37.46 -34.29 4.35
N GLY A 149 36.47 -34.60 3.51
CA GLY A 149 35.39 -35.54 3.81
C GLY A 149 34.37 -35.08 4.88
N ALA A 150 33.54 -36.01 5.35
CA ALA A 150 32.47 -35.75 6.34
C ALA A 150 32.89 -35.00 7.63
N PRO A 151 34.06 -35.22 8.24
CA PRO A 151 34.45 -34.48 9.45
C PRO A 151 34.85 -33.01 9.18
N ALA A 152 35.15 -32.64 7.94
CA ALA A 152 35.34 -31.24 7.55
C ALA A 152 33.99 -30.51 7.45
N LEU A 153 32.93 -31.20 6.99
CA LEU A 153 31.57 -30.67 6.95
C LEU A 153 31.03 -30.26 8.32
N LEU A 154 31.20 -31.13 9.32
CA LEU A 154 30.71 -30.88 10.67
C LEU A 154 31.38 -29.67 11.34
N ARG A 155 32.63 -29.36 10.99
CA ARG A 155 33.33 -28.17 11.50
C ARG A 155 33.02 -26.89 10.73
N SER A 156 32.58 -27.01 9.48
CA SER A 156 32.39 -25.89 8.56
C SER A 156 30.93 -25.62 8.20
N GLU A 157 29.97 -26.29 8.83
CA GLU A 157 28.54 -26.18 8.53
C GLU A 157 28.04 -24.72 8.50
N ALA A 158 28.38 -23.94 9.53
CA ALA A 158 28.01 -22.52 9.59
C ALA A 158 28.68 -21.70 8.47
N GLN A 159 29.94 -22.01 8.13
CA GLN A 159 30.65 -21.32 7.06
C GLN A 159 30.05 -21.64 5.68
N ILE A 160 29.69 -22.90 5.44
CA ILE A 160 29.03 -23.35 4.22
C ILE A 160 27.64 -22.73 4.09
N ALA A 161 26.85 -22.72 5.16
CA ALA A 161 25.54 -22.09 5.18
C ALA A 161 25.62 -20.59 4.87
N GLN A 162 26.60 -19.87 5.44
CA GLN A 162 26.83 -18.45 5.16
C GLN A 162 27.27 -18.21 3.71
N MET A 163 28.16 -19.04 3.16
CA MET A 163 28.59 -18.94 1.76
C MET A 163 27.43 -19.19 0.79
N LEU A 164 26.63 -20.23 1.06
CA LEU A 164 25.45 -20.56 0.25
C LEU A 164 24.40 -19.45 0.34
N ALA A 165 24.07 -18.98 1.55
CA ALA A 165 23.13 -17.88 1.74
C ALA A 165 23.59 -16.61 1.01
N ARG A 166 24.89 -16.31 1.03
CA ARG A 166 25.46 -15.17 0.31
C ARG A 166 25.41 -15.37 -1.21
N ALA A 167 25.69 -16.56 -1.71
CA ALA A 167 25.61 -16.88 -3.14
C ALA A 167 24.17 -16.77 -3.67
N VAL A 168 23.20 -17.28 -2.91
CA VAL A 168 21.76 -17.16 -3.22
C VAL A 168 21.32 -15.70 -3.20
N ALA A 169 21.70 -14.93 -2.18
CA ALA A 169 21.37 -13.51 -2.08
C ALA A 169 22.00 -12.68 -3.22
N LEU A 170 23.19 -13.04 -3.70
CA LEU A 170 23.83 -12.40 -4.83
C LEU A 170 23.14 -12.74 -6.16
N GLY A 171 22.69 -14.00 -6.32
CA GLY A 171 21.88 -14.42 -7.46
C GLY A 171 20.55 -13.69 -7.52
N ALA A 172 19.85 -13.58 -6.40
CA ALA A 172 18.57 -12.86 -6.29
C ALA A 172 18.66 -11.35 -6.61
N ARG A 173 19.84 -10.74 -6.48
CA ARG A 173 20.07 -9.32 -6.85
C ARG A 173 20.42 -9.11 -8.32
N ARG A 174 20.76 -10.16 -9.06
CA ARG A 174 21.16 -10.09 -10.48
C ARG A 174 20.04 -10.48 -11.45
N LEU A 175 18.90 -10.91 -10.93
CA LEU A 175 17.63 -11.03 -11.64
C LEU A 175 16.86 -9.72 -11.49
#